data_AF-A0AAU5PKG9-F1
#
_entry.id   AF-A0AAU5PKG9-F1
#
_cell.length_a   1.000
_cell.length_b   1.000
_cell.length_c   1.000
_cell.angle_alpha   90.00
_cell.angle_beta   90.00
_cell.angle_gamma   90.00
#
_symmetry.space_group_name_H-M   'P 1'
#
loop_
_entity.id
_entity.type
_entity.pdbx_description
1 polymer ?
#
loop_
_entity_poly.entity_id
_entity_poly.type
_entity_poly.pdbx_seq_one_letter_code
_entity_poly.pdbx_strand_id
1 'polypeptide(L)' 'MDTDEQPVTGDYPDAGEPRLPLLTAAEARDAVRYLRLLESLDLTPRGQAAGQLAADLARRLPAD' A
#
# COMPACT_ATOMS: atom_id res chain seq x y z
N MET A 1 -20.95 -2.79 30.10
CA MET A 1 -20.32 -1.92 29.07
C MET A 1 -20.37 -2.73 27.80
N ASP A 2 -21.54 -2.78 27.18
CA ASP A 2 -21.73 -3.37 25.86
C ASP A 2 -20.97 -2.48 24.89
N THR A 3 -19.88 -3.01 24.33
CA THR A 3 -19.17 -2.31 23.27
C THR A 3 -19.98 -2.58 22.03
N ASP A 4 -20.76 -1.60 21.58
CA ASP A 4 -21.46 -1.65 20.29
C ASP A 4 -20.42 -1.89 19.19
N GLU A 5 -20.23 -3.16 18.81
CA GLU A 5 -19.48 -3.58 17.63
C GLU A 5 -20.30 -3.23 16.38
N GLN A 6 -20.47 -1.94 16.11
CA GLN A 6 -21.06 -1.50 14.85
C GLN A 6 -20.16 -1.98 13.70
N PRO A 7 -20.70 -2.71 12.72
CA PRO A 7 -19.91 -3.16 11.59
C PRO A 7 -19.32 -1.95 10.87
N VAL A 8 -18.03 -2.00 10.54
CA VAL A 8 -17.37 -0.98 9.73
C VAL A 8 -18.04 -0.98 8.35
N THR A 9 -18.98 -0.07 8.14
CA THR A 9 -19.62 0.19 6.84
C THR A 9 -18.68 1.05 6.01
N GLY A 10 -17.68 0.43 5.40
CA GLY A 10 -16.91 1.05 4.32
C GLY A 10 -17.56 0.72 2.98
N ASP A 11 -17.48 1.64 2.02
CA ASP A 11 -17.85 1.43 0.61
C ASP A 11 -16.84 0.49 -0.07
N TYR A 12 -16.75 -0.74 0.43
CA TYR A 12 -16.04 -1.80 -0.26
C TYR A 12 -16.79 -2.07 -1.57
N PRO A 13 -16.06 -2.31 -2.68
CA PRO A 13 -16.70 -2.65 -3.95
C PRO A 13 -17.76 -3.73 -3.71
N ASP A 14 -18.97 -3.46 -4.20
CA ASP A 14 -20.17 -4.25 -3.95
C ASP A 14 -19.89 -5.74 -4.20
N ALA A 15 -20.62 -6.63 -3.52
CA ALA A 15 -20.46 -8.09 -3.62
C ALA A 15 -20.56 -8.67 -5.06
N GLY A 16 -20.91 -7.85 -6.05
CA GLY A 16 -20.94 -8.19 -7.48
C GLY A 16 -19.67 -7.86 -8.27
N GLU A 17 -18.72 -7.09 -7.73
CA GLU A 17 -17.47 -6.78 -8.43
C GLU A 17 -16.37 -7.83 -8.11
N PRO A 18 -15.68 -8.38 -9.12
CA PRO A 18 -14.55 -9.28 -8.87
C PRO A 18 -13.46 -8.54 -8.09
N ARG A 19 -13.17 -9.02 -6.88
CA ARG A 19 -12.03 -8.52 -6.11
C ARG A 19 -10.74 -8.82 -6.86
N LEU A 20 -9.89 -7.80 -7.00
CA LEU A 20 -8.54 -8.01 -7.49
C LEU A 20 -7.74 -8.87 -6.50
N PRO A 21 -6.82 -9.71 -6.99
CA PRO A 21 -5.88 -10.42 -6.13
C PRO A 21 -5.12 -9.44 -5.23
N LEU A 22 -4.87 -9.86 -3.98
CA LEU A 22 -3.97 -9.12 -3.10
C LEU A 22 -2.55 -9.15 -3.68
N LEU A 23 -1.80 -8.07 -3.49
CA LEU A 23 -0.38 -8.03 -3.81
C LEU A 23 0.36 -9.12 -3.03
N THR A 24 1.15 -9.91 -3.75
CA THR A 24 2.11 -10.83 -3.17
C THR A 24 3.24 -10.06 -2.50
N ALA A 25 3.95 -10.71 -1.57
CA ALA A 25 5.14 -10.11 -0.95
C ALA A 25 6.23 -9.80 -2.00
N ALA A 26 6.32 -10.58 -3.09
CA ALA A 26 7.25 -10.32 -4.18
C ALA A 26 6.89 -9.03 -4.93
N GLU A 27 5.62 -8.90 -5.36
CA GLU A 27 5.13 -7.70 -6.04
C GLU A 27 5.26 -6.45 -5.16
N ALA A 28 5.01 -6.58 -3.86
CA ALA A 28 5.16 -5.47 -2.94
C ALA A 28 6.63 -5.03 -2.76
N ARG A 29 7.59 -5.96 -2.76
CA ARG A 29 9.03 -5.64 -2.78
C ARG A 29 9.41 -4.93 -4.07
N ASP A 30 8.90 -5.37 -5.22
CA ASP A 30 9.15 -4.72 -6.50
C ASP A 30 8.56 -3.31 -6.56
N ALA A 31 7.35 -3.11 -6.05
CA ALA A 31 6.74 -1.78 -5.94
C ALA A 31 7.61 -0.82 -5.11
N VAL A 32 8.15 -1.28 -3.98
CA VAL A 32 9.11 -0.49 -3.18
C VAL A 32 10.35 -0.13 -3.99
N ARG A 33 10.91 -1.06 -4.78
CA ARG A 33 12.07 -0.79 -5.64
C ARG A 33 11.77 0.27 -6.70
N TYR A 34 10.62 0.18 -7.35
CA TYR A 34 10.23 1.17 -8.37
C TYR A 34 9.97 2.55 -7.78
N LEU A 35 9.37 2.63 -6.59
CA LEU A 35 9.15 3.91 -5.90
C LEU A 35 10.47 4.58 -5.50
N ARG A 36 11.47 3.81 -5.05
CA ARG A 36 12.82 4.34 -4.78
C ARG A 36 13.53 4.79 -6.07
N LEU A 37 13.35 4.07 -7.17
CA LEU A 37 13.86 4.53 -8.46
C LEU A 37 13.20 5.85 -8.85
N LEU A 38 11.89 5.96 -8.69
CA LEU A 38 11.16 7.19 -8.99
C LEU A 38 11.64 8.37 -8.14
N GLU A 39 11.88 8.17 -6.84
CA GLU A 39 12.50 9.19 -5.96
C GLU A 39 13.83 9.70 -6.53
N SER A 40 14.67 8.82 -7.07
CA SER A 40 15.97 9.21 -7.64
C SER A 40 15.88 9.95 -8.97
N LEU A 41 14.79 9.74 -9.72
CA LEU A 41 14.59 10.31 -11.06
C LEU A 41 13.77 11.61 -11.03
N ASP A 42 12.86 11.75 -10.06
CA ASP A 42 11.97 12.89 -9.91
C ASP A 42 12.44 13.79 -8.76
N LEU A 43 13.16 14.87 -9.09
CA LEU A 43 13.68 15.83 -8.10
C LEU A 43 12.61 16.80 -7.57
N THR A 44 11.34 16.64 -7.96
CA THR A 44 10.23 17.43 -7.43
C THR A 44 9.72 16.85 -6.11
N PRO A 45 8.83 17.55 -5.38
CA PRO A 45 8.20 17.00 -4.16
C PRO A 45 7.48 15.66 -4.38
N ARG A 46 7.09 15.33 -5.62
CA ARG A 46 6.47 14.05 -5.95
C ARG A 46 7.45 12.88 -5.78
N GLY A 47 8.72 13.03 -6.17
CA GLY A 47 9.73 12.00 -5.95
C GLY A 47 10.00 11.78 -4.47
N GLN A 48 10.06 12.84 -3.68
CA GLN A 48 10.17 12.73 -2.21
C GLN A 48 8.97 11.97 -1.61
N ALA A 49 7.75 12.25 -2.08
CA ALA A 49 6.55 11.52 -1.66
C ALA A 49 6.62 10.03 -2.04
N ALA A 50 7.18 9.69 -3.19
CA ALA A 50 7.41 8.30 -3.60
C ALA A 50 8.42 7.59 -2.68
N GLY A 51 9.50 8.27 -2.31
CA GLY A 51 10.49 7.78 -1.34
C GLY A 51 9.88 7.52 0.04
N GLN A 52 9.06 8.46 0.53
CA GLN A 52 8.35 8.28 1.80
C GLN A 52 7.39 7.08 1.75
N LEU A 53 6.61 6.95 0.68
CA LEU A 53 5.72 5.80 0.49
C LEU A 53 6.51 4.49 0.44
N ALA A 54 7.64 4.45 -0.26
CA ALA A 54 8.51 3.28 -0.30
C ALA A 54 9.02 2.89 1.10
N ALA A 55 9.44 3.87 1.91
CA ALA A 55 9.89 3.63 3.27
C ALA A 55 8.77 3.08 4.16
N ASP A 56 7.57 3.63 4.05
CA ASP A 56 6.40 3.21 4.82
C ASP A 56 5.96 1.78 4.46
N LEU A 57 5.97 1.45 3.17
CA LEU A 57 5.66 0.11 2.69
C LEU A 57 6.73 -0.90 3.12
N ALA A 58 8.01 -0.57 2.97
CA ALA A 58 9.12 -1.45 3.34
C ALA A 58 9.07 -1.88 4.81
N ARG A 59 8.63 -1.00 5.73
CA ARG A 59 8.48 -1.33 7.15
C ARG A 59 7.35 -2.33 7.45
N ARG A 60 6.39 -2.48 6.54
CA ARG A 60 5.24 -3.40 6.68
C ARG A 60 5.50 -4.76 6.05
N LEU A 61 6.53 -4.88 5.22
CA LEU A 61 6.85 -6.15 4.57
C LEU A 61 7.48 -7.11 5.58
N PRO A 62 7.09 -8.40 5.56
CA PRO A 62 7.73 -9.41 6.38
C PRO A 62 9.22 -9.52 5.98
N ALA A 63 10.06 -9.78 6.98
CA ALA A 63 11.43 -10.20 6.73
C ALA A 63 11.41 -11.51 5.93
N ASP A 64 12.42 -11.69 5.08
CA ASP A 64 12.60 -12.92 4.28
C ASP A 64 12.77 -14.17 5.17
#